data_AF-A0A8S9LSK4-F1
#
_entry.id   AF-A0A8S9LSK4-F1
#
_cell.length_a   1.000
_cell.length_b   1.000
_cell.length_c   1.000
_cell.angle_alpha   90.00
_cell.angle_beta   90.00
_cell.angle_gamma   90.00
#
_symmetry.space_group_name_H-M   'P 1'
#
loop_
_entity.id
_entity.type
_entity.pdbx_description
1 polymer ?
#
loop_
_entity_poly.entity_id
_entity_poly.type
_entity_poly.pdbx_seq_one_letter_code
_entity_poly.pdbx_strand_id
1 'polypeptide(L)'
;MGGNGELKYEISQNAYIKLVLHSLRHKTAAVNGVLVGRISPKDEGVVEISDSVPLFHSNLALLPPLEISLIMVTLSLLLLLIYTYSL
;
A
#
# COMPACT_ATOMS: atom_id res chain seq x y z
N MET A 1 25.99 -3.72 19.50
CA MET A 1 25.00 -2.81 20.13
C MET A 1 24.04 -2.39 19.02
N GLY A 2 22.85 -2.96 18.82
CA GLY A 2 21.79 -3.19 19.80
C GLY A 2 20.82 -2.00 19.91
N GLY A 3 20.60 -1.25 18.82
CA GLY A 3 19.58 -0.19 18.78
C GLY A 3 18.25 -0.80 18.34
N ASN A 4 17.18 -0.58 19.09
CA ASN A 4 15.82 -0.97 18.70
C ASN A 4 15.56 -0.50 17.26
N GLY A 5 15.29 -1.44 16.35
CA GLY A 5 15.01 -1.19 14.93
C GLY A 5 13.65 -0.55 14.71
N GLU A 6 13.46 0.65 15.25
CA GLU A 6 12.24 1.43 15.08
C GLU A 6 12.18 1.93 13.63
N LEU A 7 11.25 1.37 12.85
CA LEU A 7 10.97 1.83 11.50
C LEU A 7 10.10 3.09 11.56
N LYS A 8 10.56 4.19 10.99
CA LYS A 8 9.76 5.40 10.79
C LYS A 8 8.97 5.28 9.49
N TYR A 9 7.68 5.57 9.51
CA TYR A 9 6.83 5.52 8.32
C TYR A 9 6.43 6.94 7.89
N GLU A 10 6.65 7.26 6.62
CA GLU A 10 6.26 8.52 6.03
C GLU A 10 5.22 8.28 4.93
N ILE A 11 4.02 8.83 5.09
CA ILE A 11 2.90 8.61 4.17
C ILE A 11 2.73 9.82 3.26
N SER A 12 2.75 9.60 1.94
CA SER A 12 2.45 10.63 0.97
C SER A 12 1.00 11.13 1.12
N GLN A 13 0.77 12.42 0.85
CA GLN A 13 -0.59 12.97 0.90
C GLN A 13 -1.55 12.24 -0.05
N ASN A 14 -1.05 11.78 -1.21
CA ASN A 14 -1.84 11.02 -2.18
C ASN A 14 -2.27 9.66 -1.64
N ALA A 15 -1.39 8.94 -0.95
CA ALA A 15 -1.74 7.68 -0.28
C ALA A 15 -2.77 7.92 0.82
N TYR A 16 -2.56 8.96 1.63
CA TYR A 16 -3.47 9.28 2.74
C TYR A 16 -4.87 9.65 2.25
N ILE A 17 -4.97 10.57 1.27
CA ILE A 17 -6.26 11.06 0.80
C ILE A 17 -7.09 9.96 0.11
N LYS A 18 -6.45 9.03 -0.61
CA LYS A 18 -7.15 7.88 -1.23
C LYS A 18 -7.82 7.00 -0.19
N LEU A 19 -7.14 6.67 0.91
CA LEU A 19 -7.73 5.89 2.00
C LEU A 19 -8.87 6.62 2.72
N VAL A 20 -8.69 7.91 2.99
CA VAL A 20 -9.72 8.72 3.65
C VAL A 20 -10.95 8.84 2.75
N LEU A 21 -10.77 9.13 1.46
CA LEU A 21 -11.87 9.21 0.50
C LEU A 21 -12.60 7.86 0.34
N HIS A 22 -11.87 6.73 0.33
CA HIS A 22 -12.47 5.40 0.30
C HIS A 22 -13.35 5.14 1.53
N SER A 23 -12.85 5.50 2.72
CA SER A 23 -13.61 5.41 3.97
C SER A 23 -14.86 6.31 3.95
N LEU A 24 -14.73 7.54 3.47
CA LEU A 24 -15.84 8.50 3.39
C LEU A 24 -16.89 8.14 2.33
N ARG A 25 -16.50 7.42 1.28
CA ARG A 25 -17.42 6.90 0.26
C ARG A 25 -18.30 5.79 0.83
N HIS A 26 -17.78 5.00 1.78
CA HIS A 26 -18.45 3.83 2.36
C HIS A 26 -18.66 4.01 3.88
N LYS A 27 -19.35 5.10 4.27
CA LYS A 27 -19.47 5.57 5.66
C LYS A 27 -19.98 4.55 6.68
N THR A 28 -20.80 3.59 6.25
CA THR A 28 -21.45 2.60 7.11
C THR A 28 -20.86 1.19 6.97
N ALA A 29 -19.76 1.05 6.22
CA ALA A 29 -19.12 -0.24 5.99
C ALA A 29 -17.64 -0.16 6.33
N ALA A 30 -17.11 -1.25 6.90
CA ALA A 30 -15.68 -1.37 7.05
C ALA A 30 -15.03 -1.42 5.66
N VAL A 31 -13.85 -0.79 5.53
CA VAL A 31 -13.06 -0.76 4.30
C VAL A 31 -11.64 -1.26 4.57
N ASN A 32 -10.97 -1.78 3.55
CA ASN A 32 -9.57 -2.14 3.62
C ASN A 32 -8.79 -1.65 2.39
N GLY A 33 -7.47 -1.70 2.48
CA GLY A 33 -6.56 -1.27 1.43
C GLY A 33 -5.13 -1.71 1.71
N VAL A 34 -4.28 -1.61 0.71
CA VAL A 34 -2.85 -1.92 0.79
C VAL A 34 -2.06 -0.63 0.62
N LEU A 35 -1.06 -0.43 1.48
CA LEU A 35 -0.11 0.66 1.36
C LEU A 35 1.06 0.19 0.51
N VAL A 36 1.43 1.01 -0.48
CA VAL A 36 2.52 0.73 -1.41
C VAL A 36 3.61 1.74 -1.14
N GLY A 37 4.82 1.24 -0.91
CA GLY A 37 5.94 2.05 -0.53
C GLY A 37 7.25 1.31 -0.72
N ARG A 38 8.33 1.97 -0.36
CA ARG A 38 9.69 1.43 -0.38
C ARG A 38 10.43 1.86 0.86
N ILE A 39 11.45 1.09 1.23
CA ILE A 39 12.43 1.54 2.22
C ILE A 39 13.23 2.68 1.59
N SER A 40 13.38 3.79 2.31
CA SER A 40 14.10 4.95 1.81
C SER A 40 15.56 4.56 1.54
N PRO A 41 16.08 4.81 0.33
CA PRO A 41 17.50 4.58 0.05
C PRO A 41 18.40 5.63 0.71
N LYS A 42 17.82 6.71 1.25
CA LYS A 42 18.56 7.84 1.83
C LYS A 42 18.62 7.81 3.36
N ASP A 43 17.61 7.22 4.01
CA ASP A 43 17.47 7.23 5.45
C ASP A 43 17.20 5.80 5.94
N GLU A 44 18.23 5.19 6.52
CA GLU A 44 18.15 3.82 7.03
C GLU A 44 17.11 3.74 8.15
N GLY A 45 16.08 2.91 7.93
CA GLY A 45 14.97 2.75 8.88
C GLY A 45 13.73 3.59 8.57
N VAL A 46 13.68 4.32 7.44
CA VAL A 46 12.46 5.01 6.99
C VAL A 46 11.76 4.22 5.88
N VAL A 47 10.45 4.06 5.98
CA VAL A 47 9.58 3.50 4.94
C VAL A 47 8.74 4.62 4.33
N GLU A 48 9.02 4.92 3.06
CA GLU A 48 8.30 5.91 2.26
C GLU A 48 7.08 5.24 1.61
N ILE A 49 5.88 5.55 2.09
CA ILE A 49 4.61 5.09 1.53
C ILE A 49 4.17 6.09 0.46
N SER A 50 4.39 5.73 -0.80
CA SER A 50 4.13 6.60 -1.95
C SER A 50 2.68 6.56 -2.41
N ASP A 51 1.99 5.43 -2.26
CA ASP A 51 0.61 5.27 -2.68
C ASP A 51 -0.20 4.31 -1.78
N SER A 52 -1.52 4.29 -1.97
CA SER A 52 -2.43 3.31 -1.36
C SER A 52 -3.39 2.76 -2.41
N VAL A 53 -3.69 1.48 -2.33
CA VAL A 53 -4.68 0.78 -3.16
C VAL A 53 -5.87 0.39 -2.28
N PRO A 54 -7.00 1.12 -2.34
CA PRO A 54 -8.23 0.70 -1.69
C PRO A 54 -8.73 -0.61 -2.32
N LEU A 55 -9.14 -1.58 -1.50
CA LEU A 55 -9.55 -2.90 -1.97
C LEU A 55 -11.08 -3.08 -1.90
N PHE A 56 -11.60 -3.28 -0.70
CA PHE A 56 -12.99 -3.66 -0.50
C PHE A 56 -13.72 -2.73 0.47
N HIS A 57 -15.05 -2.80 0.41
CA HIS A 57 -15.98 -2.04 1.23
C HIS A 57 -17.19 -2.87 1.69
N SER A 58 -17.13 -4.19 1.51
CA SER A 58 -18.08 -5.21 1.97
C SER A 58 -17.38 -6.57 1.86
N ASN A 59 -17.71 -7.54 2.73
CA ASN A 59 -17.13 -8.89 2.70
C ASN A 59 -15.58 -8.91 2.66
N LEU A 60 -14.94 -8.08 3.49
CA LEU A 60 -13.52 -7.72 3.45
C LEU A 60 -12.51 -8.87 3.47
N ALA A 61 -12.91 -10.03 4.00
CA ALA A 61 -12.04 -11.16 4.27
C ALA A 61 -12.47 -12.43 3.52
N LEU A 62 -13.18 -12.30 2.40
CA LEU A 62 -13.35 -13.43 1.50
C LEU A 62 -11.99 -13.74 0.87
N LEU A 63 -11.50 -14.95 1.13
CA LEU A 63 -10.17 -15.39 0.73
C LEU A 63 -9.95 -15.28 -0.80
N PRO A 64 -10.88 -15.70 -1.68
CA PRO A 64 -10.61 -15.67 -3.12
C PRO A 64 -10.47 -14.23 -3.69
N PRO A 65 -11.37 -13.27 -3.40
CA PRO A 65 -11.18 -11.89 -3.84
C PRO A 65 -9.91 -11.25 -3.31
N LEU A 66 -9.56 -11.52 -2.04
CA LEU A 66 -8.37 -10.95 -1.41
C LEU A 66 -7.08 -11.48 -2.08
N GLU A 67 -6.97 -12.79 -2.30
CA GLU A 67 -5.82 -13.39 -2.98
C GLU A 67 -5.62 -12.80 -4.38
N ILE A 68 -6.69 -12.73 -5.18
CA ILE A 68 -6.63 -12.18 -6.53
C ILE A 68 -6.19 -10.71 -6.50
N SER A 69 -6.69 -9.94 -5.54
CA SER A 69 -6.34 -8.52 -5.43
C SER A 69 -4.88 -8.32 -5.06
N LEU A 70 -4.34 -9.12 -4.14
CA LEU A 70 -2.92 -9.04 -3.76
C LEU A 70 -2.01 -9.51 -4.91
N ILE A 71 -2.41 -10.55 -5.64
CA ILE A 71 -1.70 -10.99 -6.85
C ILE A 71 -1.67 -9.86 -7.89
N MET A 72 -2.81 -9.21 -8.13
CA MET A 72 -2.90 -8.14 -9.12
C MET A 72 -2.05 -6.92 -8.75
N VAL A 73 -2.05 -6.51 -7.47
CA VAL A 73 -1.17 -5.43 -6.98
C VAL A 73 0.30 -5.80 -7.18
N THR A 74 0.68 -7.03 -6.83
CA THR A 74 2.07 -7.50 -6.96
C THR A 74 2.52 -7.57 -8.42
N LEU A 75 1.71 -8.13 -9.31
CA LEU A 75 2.01 -8.22 -10.74
C LEU A 75 2.11 -6.83 -11.39
N SER A 76 1.26 -5.89 -11.00
CA SER A 76 1.31 -4.51 -11.50
C SER A 76 2.61 -3.80 -11.14
N LEU A 77 3.07 -3.98 -9.89
CA LEU A 77 4.37 -3.48 -9.43
C LEU A 77 5.55 -4.11 -10.19
N LEU A 78 5.49 -5.43 -10.42
CA LEU A 78 6.50 -6.13 -11.19
C LEU A 78 6.58 -5.63 -12.64
N LEU A 79 5.43 -5.42 -13.29
CA LEU A 79 5.37 -4.85 -14.63
C LEU A 79 5.98 -3.44 -14.69
N LEU A 80 5.64 -2.57 -13.72
CA LEU A 80 6.22 -1.23 -13.63
C LEU A 80 7.76 -1.30 -13.50
N LEU A 81 8.25 -2.25 -12.71
CA LEU A 81 9.68 -2.47 -12.52
C LEU A 81 10.34 -2.90 -13.82
N ILE A 82 9.81 -3.92 -14.51
CA ILE A 82 10.32 -4.39 -15.81
C ILE A 82 10.35 -3.26 -16.83
N TYR A 83 9.30 -2.44 -16.90
CA TYR A 83 9.24 -1.29 -17.81
C TYR A 83 10.26 -0.21 -17.47
N THR A 84 10.49 0.07 -16.18
CA THR A 84 11.46 1.09 -15.74
C THR A 84 12.90 0.66 -15.97
N TYR A 85 13.19 -0.65 -15.94
CA TYR A 85 14.55 -1.20 -16.10
C TYR A 85 14.85 -1.79 -17.50
N SER A 86 13.88 -1.81 -18.43
CA SER A 86 14.09 -2.22 -19.84
C SER A 86 14.44 -1.05 -20.78
N LEU A 87 14.54 0.18 -20.25
CA LEU A 87 15.00 1.39 -20.93
C LEU A 87 16.36 1.79 -20.37
#